data_AF-Q64603-F1
#
_entry.id   AF-Q64603-F1
#
_cell.length_a   1.000
_cell.length_b   1.000
_cell.length_c   1.000
_cell.angle_alpha   90.00
_cell.angle_beta   90.00
_cell.angle_gamma   90.00
#
_symmetry.space_group_name_H-M   'P 1'
#
loop_
_entity.id
_entity.type
_entity.pdbx_description
1 polymer ?
#
loop_
_entity_poly.entity_id
_entity_poly.type
_entity_poly.pdbx_seq_one_letter_code
_entity_poly.pdbx_strand_id
1 'polypeptide(L)'
;IIKKVQNVDRAVLPPNELEEYNQILLDMETTYSVANVCYTNCTCLSLEPDLTNIMATSRKYEELLWVWKSWQDKVGRAILPFFPKYVDFSNKIAKLNGYSDAGDWWRSSYDSDDLEQDLEKLYQELQPLSLTQHAYVRRSLHRHYGSEYINLDGPIPAHLLGNMWAQTWSNIYDLVAPFPSAPSIDATEAMIKQGWTPRRIF
;
A
#
# COMPACT_ATOMS: atom_id res chain seq x y z
N ILE A 1 -27.13 -9.23 -16.89
CA ILE A 1 -26.93 -8.32 -18.05
C ILE A 1 -27.76 -7.04 -17.90
N ILE A 2 -29.11 -7.11 -17.76
CA ILE A 2 -29.98 -5.92 -17.67
C ILE A 2 -29.64 -5.01 -16.47
N LYS A 3 -29.47 -5.56 -15.25
CA LYS A 3 -29.07 -4.78 -14.06
C LYS A 3 -27.74 -4.05 -14.21
N LYS A 4 -26.75 -4.66 -14.88
CA LYS A 4 -25.40 -4.09 -15.05
C LYS A 4 -25.40 -2.89 -16.00
N VAL A 5 -26.24 -2.89 -17.03
CA VAL A 5 -26.33 -1.81 -18.02
C VAL A 5 -27.16 -0.62 -17.51
N GLN A 6 -27.99 -0.83 -16.48
CA GLN A 6 -28.72 0.24 -15.80
C GLN A 6 -27.83 1.12 -14.90
N ASN A 7 -26.71 0.57 -14.43
CA ASN A 7 -25.68 1.34 -13.75
C ASN A 7 -24.77 1.98 -14.80
N VAL A 8 -24.75 3.31 -14.84
CA VAL A 8 -23.96 4.09 -15.80
C VAL A 8 -22.70 4.71 -15.15
N ASP A 9 -22.35 4.21 -13.96
CA ASP A 9 -21.21 4.63 -13.16
C ASP A 9 -21.19 6.17 -12.99
N ARG A 10 -20.03 6.80 -13.17
CA ARG A 10 -19.87 8.26 -13.09
C ARG A 10 -20.64 9.05 -14.15
N ALA A 11 -21.07 8.42 -15.26
CA ALA A 11 -21.80 9.10 -16.33
C ALA A 11 -23.22 9.54 -15.90
N VAL A 12 -23.66 9.15 -14.71
CA VAL A 12 -24.89 9.64 -14.09
C VAL A 12 -24.81 11.11 -13.65
N LEU A 13 -23.60 11.66 -13.51
CA LEU A 13 -23.38 13.05 -13.13
C LEU A 13 -23.70 14.02 -14.28
N PRO A 14 -24.18 15.25 -13.97
CA PRO A 14 -24.24 16.34 -14.94
C PRO A 14 -22.85 16.65 -15.55
N PRO A 15 -22.76 17.16 -16.79
CA PRO A 15 -21.49 17.36 -17.49
C PRO A 15 -20.41 18.11 -16.69
N ASN A 16 -20.75 19.22 -16.04
CA ASN A 16 -19.79 20.02 -15.25
C ASN A 16 -19.27 19.26 -14.03
N GLU A 17 -20.12 18.49 -13.35
CA GLU A 17 -19.72 17.70 -12.18
C GLU A 17 -18.90 16.48 -12.59
N LEU A 18 -19.23 15.87 -13.74
CA LEU A 18 -18.45 14.79 -14.31
C LEU A 18 -17.05 15.25 -14.69
N GLU A 19 -16.94 16.43 -15.33
CA GLU A 19 -15.65 17.04 -15.66
C GLU A 19 -14.83 17.30 -14.39
N GLU A 20 -15.44 17.89 -13.36
CA GLU A 20 -14.77 18.15 -12.09
C GLU A 20 -14.31 16.86 -11.38
N TYR A 21 -15.16 15.83 -11.33
CA TYR A 21 -14.80 14.54 -10.74
C TYR A 21 -13.64 13.88 -11.49
N ASN A 22 -13.66 13.93 -12.83
CA ASN A 22 -12.58 13.39 -13.64
C ASN A 22 -11.26 14.15 -13.42
N GLN A 23 -11.33 15.48 -13.30
CA GLN A 23 -10.15 16.29 -13.01
C GLN A 23 -9.56 15.95 -11.64
N ILE A 24 -10.40 15.80 -10.61
CA ILE A 24 -9.97 15.40 -9.26
C ILE A 24 -9.24 14.04 -9.29
N LEU A 25 -9.78 13.06 -10.03
CA LEU A 25 -9.14 11.75 -10.18
C LEU A 25 -7.76 11.87 -10.84
N LEU A 26 -7.68 12.61 -11.97
CA LEU A 26 -6.44 12.82 -12.70
C LEU A 26 -5.40 13.57 -11.86
N ASP A 27 -5.83 14.57 -11.10
CA ASP A 27 -4.96 15.36 -10.22
C ASP A 27 -4.38 14.50 -9.10
N MET A 28 -5.19 13.64 -8.46
CA MET A 28 -4.72 12.70 -7.45
C MET A 28 -3.76 11.66 -8.02
N GLU A 29 -4.09 11.05 -9.16
CA GLU A 29 -3.25 10.06 -9.84
C GLU A 29 -1.90 10.66 -10.27
N THR A 30 -1.94 11.86 -10.85
CA THR A 30 -0.74 12.60 -11.26
C THR A 30 0.10 12.98 -10.05
N THR A 31 -0.51 13.57 -9.02
CA THR A 31 0.16 13.98 -7.78
C THR A 31 0.91 12.81 -7.15
N TYR A 32 0.30 11.63 -7.11
CA TYR A 32 0.95 10.42 -6.61
C TYR A 32 2.10 9.97 -7.52
N SER A 33 1.86 9.89 -8.83
CA SER A 33 2.79 9.28 -9.79
C SER A 33 4.04 10.11 -10.06
N VAL A 34 3.94 11.45 -10.04
CA VAL A 34 5.09 12.35 -10.29
C VAL A 34 5.80 12.80 -9.02
N ALA A 35 5.33 12.35 -7.85
CA ALA A 35 5.90 12.77 -6.58
C ALA A 35 7.34 12.29 -6.44
N ASN A 36 8.20 13.23 -6.02
CA ASN A 36 9.58 12.95 -5.66
C ASN A 36 9.85 13.47 -4.24
N VAL A 37 10.67 12.72 -3.50
CA VAL A 37 11.19 13.10 -2.20
C VAL A 37 12.65 13.50 -2.35
N CYS A 38 13.01 14.69 -1.89
CA CYS A 38 14.36 15.23 -2.08
C CYS A 38 15.13 15.34 -0.77
N TYR A 39 16.40 14.93 -0.80
CA TYR A 39 17.38 15.23 0.23
C TYR A 39 17.77 16.71 0.22
N THR A 40 18.40 17.17 1.30
CA THR A 40 18.90 18.56 1.44
C THR A 40 19.99 18.91 0.43
N ASN A 41 20.67 17.92 -0.14
CA ASN A 41 21.68 18.07 -1.19
C ASN A 41 21.09 18.11 -2.61
N CYS A 42 19.77 18.30 -2.75
CA CYS A 42 19.03 18.36 -4.01
C CYS A 42 18.92 17.04 -4.79
N THR A 43 19.33 15.89 -4.23
CA THR A 43 19.02 14.59 -4.84
C THR A 43 17.56 14.24 -4.58
N CYS A 44 16.78 14.06 -5.64
CA CYS A 44 15.37 13.68 -5.58
C CYS A 44 15.18 12.23 -6.00
N LEU A 45 14.33 11.52 -5.26
CA LEU A 45 14.03 10.11 -5.42
C LEU A 45 12.55 9.93 -5.77
N SER A 46 12.26 9.14 -6.79
CA SER A 46 10.89 8.72 -7.11
C SER A 46 10.48 7.52 -6.25
N LEU A 47 9.17 7.26 -6.13
CA LEU A 47 8.70 6.07 -5.41
C LEU A 47 9.31 4.79 -5.97
N GLU A 48 9.13 4.60 -7.27
CA GLU A 48 9.70 3.50 -8.03
C GLU A 48 10.82 4.02 -8.95
N PRO A 49 12.02 3.41 -8.96
CA PRO A 49 12.45 2.30 -8.09
C PRO A 49 13.05 2.78 -6.76
N ASP A 50 13.35 4.07 -6.59
CA ASP A 50 14.32 4.54 -5.59
C ASP A 50 13.87 4.32 -4.15
N LEU A 51 12.73 4.90 -3.75
CA LEU A 51 12.23 4.78 -2.38
C LEU A 51 11.83 3.34 -2.06
N THR A 52 11.21 2.64 -3.01
CA THR A 52 10.88 1.21 -2.87
C THR A 52 12.13 0.36 -2.61
N ASN A 53 13.23 0.61 -3.34
CA ASN A 53 14.49 -0.08 -3.12
C ASN A 53 15.08 0.24 -1.74
N ILE A 54 15.04 1.49 -1.29
CA ILE A 54 15.54 1.86 0.06
C ILE A 54 14.72 1.17 1.14
N MET A 55 13.38 1.20 1.04
CA MET A 55 12.50 0.52 2.00
C MET A 55 12.74 -0.99 2.04
N ALA A 56 13.05 -1.61 0.90
CA ALA A 56 13.31 -3.05 0.81
C ALA A 56 14.68 -3.45 1.38
N THR A 57 15.72 -2.66 1.13
CA THR A 57 17.12 -3.08 1.35
C THR A 57 17.80 -2.41 2.55
N SER A 58 17.38 -1.20 2.95
CA SER A 58 18.00 -0.54 4.11
C SER A 58 17.65 -1.25 5.41
N ARG A 59 18.60 -1.21 6.34
CA ARG A 59 18.50 -1.75 7.70
C ARG A 59 18.84 -0.71 8.75
N LYS A 60 18.82 0.57 8.36
CA LYS A 60 19.09 1.72 9.22
C LYS A 60 17.76 2.38 9.59
N TYR A 61 17.46 2.43 10.89
CA TYR A 61 16.19 2.95 11.40
C TYR A 61 15.89 4.37 10.88
N GLU A 62 16.84 5.30 11.06
CA GLU A 62 16.66 6.71 10.68
C GLU A 62 16.47 6.93 9.16
N GLU A 63 17.12 6.12 8.33
CA GLU A 63 16.96 6.20 6.87
C GLU A 63 15.56 5.74 6.44
N LEU A 64 15.10 4.61 6.99
CA LEU A 64 13.76 4.09 6.74
C LEU A 64 12.68 5.05 7.26
N LEU A 65 12.87 5.62 8.45
CA LEU A 65 11.97 6.61 9.03
C LEU A 65 11.89 7.86 8.16
N TRP A 66 13.04 8.37 7.71
CA TRP A 66 13.09 9.55 6.83
C TRP A 66 12.36 9.29 5.51
N VAL A 67 12.62 8.16 4.84
CA VAL A 67 11.95 7.80 3.59
C VAL A 67 10.44 7.70 3.78
N TRP A 68 10.00 6.90 4.75
CA TRP A 68 8.59 6.66 5.02
C TRP A 68 7.86 7.96 5.35
N LYS A 69 8.42 8.76 6.25
CA LYS A 69 7.81 10.03 6.68
C LYS A 69 7.79 11.03 5.54
N SER A 70 8.88 11.16 4.79
CA SER A 70 8.97 12.15 3.72
C SER A 70 8.03 11.83 2.56
N TRP A 71 7.82 10.55 2.25
CA TRP A 71 6.81 10.12 1.28
C TRP A 71 5.40 10.53 1.73
N GLN A 72 5.04 10.23 2.99
CA GLN A 72 3.73 10.60 3.56
C GLN A 72 3.53 12.13 3.63
N ASP A 73 4.56 12.87 4.05
CA ASP A 73 4.51 14.33 4.14
C ASP A 73 4.39 14.97 2.74
N LYS A 74 5.04 14.40 1.72
CA LYS A 74 4.99 14.94 0.36
C LYS A 74 3.69 14.60 -0.34
N VAL A 75 3.30 13.32 -0.33
CA VAL A 75 2.18 12.81 -1.13
C VAL A 75 0.88 12.86 -0.36
N GLY A 76 0.86 12.34 0.87
CA GLY A 76 -0.35 12.33 1.69
C GLY A 76 -0.93 13.73 1.89
N ARG A 77 -0.08 14.73 2.17
CA ARG A 77 -0.52 16.13 2.30
C ARG A 77 -0.97 16.76 0.99
N ALA A 78 -0.37 16.38 -0.14
CA ALA A 78 -0.76 16.90 -1.45
C ALA A 78 -2.09 16.32 -1.95
N ILE A 79 -2.42 15.08 -1.56
CA ILE A 79 -3.70 14.43 -1.87
C ILE A 79 -4.86 14.95 -1.01
N LEU A 80 -4.57 15.33 0.25
CA LEU A 80 -5.58 15.71 1.24
C LEU A 80 -6.63 16.74 0.76
N PRO A 81 -6.30 17.80 -0.01
CA PRO A 81 -7.29 18.78 -0.46
C PRO A 81 -8.34 18.20 -1.44
N PHE A 82 -7.97 17.17 -2.20
CA PHE A 82 -8.83 16.56 -3.21
C PHE A 82 -9.76 15.50 -2.62
N PHE A 83 -9.29 14.78 -1.60
CA PHE A 83 -9.94 13.58 -1.09
C PHE A 83 -11.36 13.78 -0.55
N PRO A 84 -11.70 14.85 0.20
CA PRO A 84 -13.07 15.08 0.65
C PRO A 84 -14.05 15.23 -0.52
N LYS A 85 -13.68 16.02 -1.53
CA LYS A 85 -14.53 16.27 -2.69
C LYS A 85 -14.66 15.01 -3.57
N TYR A 86 -13.59 14.23 -3.67
CA TYR A 86 -13.65 12.89 -4.27
C TYR A 86 -14.69 12.01 -3.57
N VAL A 87 -14.66 11.91 -2.23
CA VAL A 87 -15.62 11.10 -1.46
C VAL A 87 -17.05 11.58 -1.65
N ASP A 88 -17.28 12.90 -1.63
CA ASP A 88 -18.61 13.49 -1.86
C ASP A 88 -19.16 13.11 -3.24
N PHE A 89 -18.35 13.22 -4.28
CA PHE A 89 -18.74 12.81 -5.63
C PHE A 89 -18.95 11.30 -5.75
N SER A 90 -18.05 10.48 -5.19
CA SER A 90 -18.21 9.02 -5.22
C SER A 90 -19.52 8.58 -4.56
N ASN A 91 -19.88 9.19 -3.42
CA ASN A 91 -21.16 8.92 -2.75
C ASN A 91 -22.35 9.44 -3.55
N LYS A 92 -22.24 10.61 -4.18
CA LYS A 92 -23.29 11.14 -5.07
C LYS A 92 -23.54 10.21 -6.26
N ILE A 93 -22.47 9.75 -6.92
CA ILE A 93 -22.54 8.78 -8.03
C ILE A 93 -23.25 7.51 -7.58
N ALA A 94 -22.86 6.96 -6.43
CA ALA A 94 -23.45 5.74 -5.90
C ALA A 94 -24.96 5.91 -5.64
N LYS A 95 -25.37 6.99 -4.98
CA LYS A 95 -26.78 7.31 -4.70
C LYS A 95 -27.62 7.49 -5.95
N LEU A 96 -27.07 8.17 -6.97
CA LEU A 96 -27.76 8.33 -8.25
C LEU A 96 -27.92 7.01 -9.02
N ASN A 97 -27.05 6.02 -8.77
CA ASN A 97 -27.17 4.67 -9.30
C ASN A 97 -27.94 3.71 -8.36
N GLY A 98 -28.55 4.21 -7.28
CA GLY A 98 -29.44 3.44 -6.40
C GLY A 98 -28.79 2.75 -5.20
N TYR A 99 -27.53 3.06 -4.88
CA TYR A 99 -26.81 2.52 -3.72
C TYR A 99 -26.83 3.51 -2.53
N SER A 100 -26.52 3.05 -1.32
CA SER A 100 -26.47 3.95 -0.14
C SER A 100 -25.28 4.92 -0.18
N ASP A 101 -24.14 4.41 -0.62
CA ASP A 101 -22.84 5.07 -0.66
C ASP A 101 -21.88 4.33 -1.60
N ALA A 102 -20.68 4.88 -1.81
CA ALA A 102 -19.68 4.28 -2.68
C ALA A 102 -19.21 2.89 -2.21
N GLY A 103 -19.20 2.65 -0.90
CA GLY A 103 -18.80 1.35 -0.34
C GLY A 103 -19.84 0.26 -0.64
N ASP A 104 -21.13 0.58 -0.49
CA ASP A 104 -22.23 -0.31 -0.88
C ASP A 104 -22.15 -0.67 -2.37
N TRP A 105 -21.93 0.34 -3.22
CA TRP A 105 -21.73 0.11 -4.65
C TRP A 105 -20.51 -0.79 -4.95
N TRP A 106 -19.39 -0.63 -4.24
CA TRP A 106 -18.23 -1.52 -4.44
C TRP A 106 -18.50 -2.95 -3.99
N ARG A 107 -19.14 -3.12 -2.82
CA ARG A 107 -19.49 -4.44 -2.27
C ARG A 107 -20.50 -5.19 -3.16
N SER A 108 -21.39 -4.47 -3.86
CA SER A 108 -22.39 -5.09 -4.73
C SER A 108 -21.80 -5.93 -5.87
N SER A 109 -20.51 -5.76 -6.20
CA SER A 109 -19.83 -6.59 -7.21
C SER A 109 -19.70 -8.06 -6.81
N TYR A 110 -19.81 -8.37 -5.51
CA TYR A 110 -19.73 -9.72 -4.98
C TYR A 110 -21.08 -10.45 -4.93
N ASP A 111 -22.19 -9.74 -5.14
CA ASP A 111 -23.57 -10.28 -5.11
C ASP A 111 -23.83 -11.13 -3.84
N SER A 112 -23.35 -10.65 -2.69
CA SER A 112 -23.48 -11.31 -1.38
C SER A 112 -23.92 -10.30 -0.32
N ASP A 113 -25.04 -10.60 0.33
CA ASP A 113 -25.57 -9.80 1.45
C ASP A 113 -24.75 -10.00 2.74
N ASP A 114 -24.00 -11.12 2.84
CA ASP A 114 -23.22 -11.52 4.02
C ASP A 114 -21.71 -11.21 3.89
N LEU A 115 -21.31 -10.42 2.88
CA LEU A 115 -19.90 -10.18 2.55
C LEU A 115 -19.08 -9.66 3.74
N GLU A 116 -19.64 -8.73 4.53
CA GLU A 116 -18.93 -8.15 5.68
C GLU A 116 -18.69 -9.20 6.78
N GLN A 117 -19.68 -10.05 7.04
CA GLN A 117 -19.62 -11.13 8.03
C GLN A 117 -18.64 -12.22 7.60
N ASP A 118 -18.65 -12.59 6.31
CA ASP A 118 -17.72 -13.57 5.75
C ASP A 118 -16.27 -13.09 5.85
N LEU A 119 -16.01 -11.82 5.52
CA LEU A 119 -14.66 -11.22 5.64
C LEU A 119 -14.19 -11.13 7.08
N GLU A 120 -15.06 -10.72 8.01
CA GLU A 120 -14.73 -10.68 9.44
C GLU A 120 -14.41 -12.09 9.96
N LYS A 121 -15.20 -13.09 9.59
CA LYS A 121 -14.95 -14.49 9.99
C LYS A 121 -13.59 -14.99 9.47
N LEU A 122 -13.28 -14.75 8.20
CA LEU A 122 -11.98 -15.12 7.61
C LEU A 122 -10.82 -14.41 8.32
N TYR A 123 -10.99 -13.13 8.68
CA TYR A 123 -10.00 -12.39 9.44
C TYR A 123 -9.75 -13.02 10.82
N GLN A 124 -10.80 -13.36 11.55
CA GLN A 124 -10.69 -14.02 12.86
C GLN A 124 -10.03 -15.40 12.77
N GLU A 125 -10.32 -16.17 11.71
CA GLU A 125 -9.66 -17.46 11.46
C GLU A 125 -8.16 -17.32 11.19
N LEU A 126 -7.73 -16.24 10.52
CA LEU A 126 -6.32 -15.93 10.25
C LEU A 126 -5.60 -15.27 11.44
N GLN A 127 -6.33 -14.71 12.39
CA GLN A 127 -5.77 -13.94 13.50
C GLN A 127 -4.70 -14.71 14.31
N PRO A 128 -4.87 -15.99 14.69
CA PRO A 128 -3.85 -16.72 15.45
C PRO A 128 -2.52 -16.83 14.69
N LEU A 129 -2.57 -17.04 13.37
CA LEU A 129 -1.39 -17.08 12.51
C LEU A 129 -0.74 -15.70 12.43
N SER A 130 -1.55 -14.67 12.15
CA SER A 130 -1.10 -13.28 12.04
C SER A 130 -0.42 -12.78 13.32
N LEU A 131 -1.01 -13.03 14.49
CA LEU A 131 -0.44 -12.65 15.78
C LEU A 131 0.87 -13.38 16.08
N THR A 132 0.96 -14.67 15.75
CA THR A 132 2.18 -15.46 15.92
C THR A 132 3.30 -14.94 15.03
N GLN A 133 3.00 -14.69 13.75
CA GLN A 133 3.94 -14.10 12.80
C GLN A 133 4.37 -12.70 13.25
N HIS A 134 3.43 -11.86 13.66
CA HIS A 134 3.69 -10.51 14.18
C HIS A 134 4.63 -10.54 15.39
N ALA A 135 4.35 -11.39 16.39
CA ALA A 135 5.19 -11.51 17.59
C ALA A 135 6.61 -12.00 17.25
N TYR A 136 6.73 -12.99 16.35
CA TYR A 136 8.02 -13.51 15.89
C TYR A 136 8.84 -12.44 15.16
N VAL A 137 8.22 -11.73 14.22
CA VAL A 137 8.85 -10.62 13.49
C VAL A 137 9.25 -9.50 14.43
N ARG A 138 8.36 -9.09 15.35
CA ARG A 138 8.64 -8.06 16.37
C ARG A 138 9.88 -8.41 17.21
N ARG A 139 10.04 -9.67 17.62
CA ARG A 139 11.23 -10.14 18.33
C ARG A 139 12.51 -10.04 17.49
N SER A 140 12.43 -10.41 16.22
CA SER A 140 13.59 -10.32 15.30
C SER A 140 13.97 -8.86 15.01
N LEU A 141 12.99 -7.97 14.84
CA LEU A 141 13.22 -6.53 14.71
C LEU A 141 13.84 -5.95 15.98
N HIS A 142 13.37 -6.34 17.16
CA HIS A 142 13.99 -5.96 18.44
C HIS A 142 15.45 -6.39 18.52
N ARG A 143 15.79 -7.59 18.03
CA ARG A 143 17.19 -8.08 18.02
C ARG A 143 18.08 -7.24 17.11
N HIS A 144 17.57 -6.75 15.99
CA HIS A 144 18.33 -5.97 15.01
C HIS A 144 18.40 -4.48 15.36
N TYR A 145 17.24 -3.85 15.59
CA TYR A 145 17.14 -2.41 15.83
C TYR A 145 17.37 -2.03 17.30
N GLY A 146 17.09 -2.93 18.24
CA GLY A 146 17.26 -2.69 19.68
C GLY A 146 15.99 -2.30 20.42
N SER A 147 16.08 -2.32 21.76
CA SER A 147 14.95 -2.06 22.67
C SER A 147 14.50 -0.59 22.71
N GLU A 148 15.35 0.35 22.28
CA GLU A 148 14.99 1.77 22.19
C GLU A 148 13.89 2.01 21.14
N TYR A 149 13.88 1.23 20.06
CA TYR A 149 12.96 1.42 18.94
C TYR A 149 11.80 0.43 18.93
N ILE A 150 11.94 -0.74 19.58
CA ILE A 150 10.95 -1.82 19.52
C ILE A 150 10.49 -2.19 20.93
N ASN A 151 9.21 -1.93 21.22
CA ASN A 151 8.53 -2.47 22.38
C ASN A 151 8.03 -3.90 22.08
N LEU A 152 8.47 -4.88 22.87
CA LEU A 152 8.12 -6.29 22.70
C LEU A 152 6.64 -6.62 22.98
N ASP A 153 5.91 -5.71 23.61
CA ASP A 153 4.48 -5.82 23.88
C ASP A 153 3.66 -4.78 23.09
N GLY A 154 4.32 -3.92 22.30
CA GLY A 154 3.69 -2.86 21.50
C GLY A 154 3.55 -3.19 20.01
N PRO A 155 2.92 -2.32 19.22
CA PRO A 155 2.87 -2.47 17.77
C PRO A 155 4.28 -2.33 17.14
N ILE A 156 4.47 -2.90 15.95
CA ILE A 156 5.69 -2.73 15.17
C ILE A 156 5.68 -1.35 14.48
N PRO A 157 6.78 -0.57 14.48
CA PRO A 157 6.89 0.64 13.67
C PRO A 157 6.73 0.33 12.17
N ALA A 158 5.79 1.00 11.51
CA ALA A 158 5.37 0.67 10.14
C ALA A 158 6.48 0.78 9.07
N HIS A 159 7.50 1.60 9.31
CA HIS A 159 8.60 1.82 8.36
C HIS A 159 9.67 0.72 8.35
N LEU A 160 9.53 -0.32 9.19
CA LEU A 160 10.57 -1.36 9.37
C LEU A 160 10.26 -2.69 8.68
N LEU A 161 9.19 -2.75 7.88
CA LEU A 161 8.64 -3.99 7.34
C LEU A 161 8.99 -4.24 5.87
N GLY A 162 10.02 -3.57 5.35
CA GLY A 162 10.56 -3.86 4.02
C GLY A 162 9.72 -3.33 2.84
N ASN A 163 8.66 -2.58 3.12
CA ASN A 163 7.71 -2.05 2.15
C ASN A 163 7.17 -0.69 2.65
N MET A 164 6.91 0.25 1.73
CA MET A 164 6.44 1.61 2.04
C MET A 164 5.18 1.63 2.93
N TRP A 165 4.28 0.65 2.76
CA TRP A 165 3.00 0.57 3.48
C TRP A 165 2.94 -0.61 4.44
N ALA A 166 4.04 -1.35 4.61
CA ALA A 166 4.06 -2.59 5.39
C ALA A 166 3.00 -3.63 4.98
N GLN A 167 2.53 -3.59 3.72
CA GLN A 167 1.50 -4.52 3.24
C GLN A 167 2.04 -5.94 3.00
N THR A 168 3.34 -6.07 2.78
CA THR A 168 4.07 -7.33 2.62
C THR A 168 5.44 -7.22 3.29
N TRP A 169 5.90 -8.30 3.94
CA TRP A 169 7.10 -8.29 4.80
C TRP A 169 8.23 -9.19 4.28
N SER A 170 8.15 -9.65 3.03
CA SER A 170 9.15 -10.58 2.46
C SER A 170 10.54 -9.97 2.36
N ASN A 171 10.65 -8.66 2.16
CA ASN A 171 11.91 -7.96 1.98
C ASN A 171 12.78 -7.88 3.25
N ILE A 172 12.25 -8.27 4.42
CA ILE A 172 13.02 -8.39 5.67
C ILE A 172 13.36 -9.83 6.03
N TYR A 173 13.27 -10.76 5.07
CA TYR A 173 13.53 -12.19 5.30
C TYR A 173 14.91 -12.45 5.93
N ASP A 174 15.94 -11.71 5.54
CA ASP A 174 17.28 -11.72 6.13
C ASP A 174 17.28 -11.48 7.66
N LEU A 175 16.33 -10.69 8.19
CA LEU A 175 16.21 -10.42 9.63
C LEU A 175 15.44 -11.52 10.38
N VAL A 176 14.55 -12.22 9.68
CA VAL A 176 13.54 -13.11 10.26
C VAL A 176 13.71 -14.57 9.82
N ALA A 177 14.81 -14.92 9.14
CA ALA A 177 15.07 -16.27 8.69
C ALA A 177 15.02 -17.28 9.87
N PRO A 178 14.12 -18.29 9.85
CA PRO A 178 13.99 -19.24 10.95
C PRO A 178 15.25 -20.09 11.16
N PHE A 179 15.95 -20.42 10.07
CA PHE A 179 17.16 -21.22 10.06
C PHE A 179 18.24 -20.51 9.24
N PRO A 180 19.02 -19.59 9.84
CA PRO A 180 20.03 -18.81 9.12
C PRO A 180 21.12 -19.67 8.45
N SER A 181 21.33 -20.89 8.93
CA SER A 181 22.28 -21.86 8.37
C SER A 181 21.80 -22.53 7.08
N ALA A 182 20.54 -22.34 6.69
CA ALA A 182 19.94 -22.89 5.47
C ALA A 182 19.53 -21.73 4.54
N PRO A 183 20.47 -21.19 3.72
CA PRO A 183 20.18 -20.03 2.89
C PRO A 183 19.13 -20.37 1.82
N SER A 184 18.23 -19.42 1.57
CA SER A 184 17.32 -19.47 0.42
C SER A 184 18.08 -19.20 -0.88
N ILE A 185 17.55 -19.70 -2.01
CA ILE A 185 18.10 -19.41 -3.33
C ILE A 185 17.65 -17.99 -3.75
N ASP A 186 18.57 -17.05 -3.80
CA ASP A 186 18.37 -15.74 -4.46
C ASP A 186 18.86 -15.82 -5.91
N ALA A 187 17.93 -15.73 -6.86
CA ALA A 187 18.23 -15.77 -8.29
C ALA A 187 18.64 -14.40 -8.86
N THR A 188 18.51 -13.29 -8.11
CA THR A 188 18.67 -11.92 -8.61
C THR A 188 20.05 -11.70 -9.23
N GLU A 189 21.12 -12.04 -8.50
CA GLU A 189 22.48 -11.94 -9.04
C GLU A 189 22.68 -12.82 -10.28
N ALA A 190 22.11 -14.03 -10.29
CA ALA A 190 22.23 -14.95 -11.41
C ALA A 190 21.51 -14.41 -12.66
N MET A 191 20.33 -13.80 -12.49
CA MET A 191 19.59 -13.14 -13.55
C MET A 191 20.37 -11.96 -14.13
N ILE A 192 20.97 -11.11 -13.29
CA ILE A 192 21.82 -9.99 -13.73
C ILE A 192 23.04 -10.51 -14.48
N LYS A 193 23.77 -11.49 -13.92
CA LYS A 193 24.97 -12.09 -14.55
C LYS A 193 24.65 -12.74 -15.90
N GLN A 194 23.46 -13.28 -16.07
CA GLN A 194 23.01 -13.89 -17.32
C GLN A 194 22.35 -12.89 -18.30
N GLY A 195 22.34 -11.60 -17.99
CA GLY A 195 21.77 -10.55 -18.84
C GLY A 195 20.26 -10.69 -19.03
N TRP A 196 19.53 -11.08 -17.99
CA TRP A 196 18.06 -11.11 -18.05
C TRP A 196 17.51 -9.68 -18.22
N THR A 197 16.56 -9.55 -19.14
CA THR A 197 15.84 -8.30 -19.41
C THR A 197 14.35 -8.53 -19.18
N PRO A 198 13.52 -7.48 -19.01
CA PRO A 198 12.07 -7.66 -18.92
C PRO A 198 11.50 -8.51 -20.06
N ARG A 199 11.97 -8.31 -21.30
CA ARG A 199 11.56 -9.11 -22.48
C ARG A 199 11.90 -10.60 -22.39
N ARG A 200 12.88 -10.99 -21.57
CA ARG A 200 13.23 -12.41 -21.34
C ARG A 200 12.39 -13.04 -20.22
N ILE A 201 11.87 -12.21 -19.32
CA ILE A 201 11.03 -12.63 -18.19
C ILE A 201 9.59 -12.89 -18.65
N PHE A 202 9.07 -12.02 -19.51
CA PHE A 202 7.73 -12.15 -20.14
C PHE A 202 7.80 -12.97 -21.42
#